data_AF-A0A4Y2MKE6-F1
#
_entry.id   AF-A0A4Y2MKE6-F1
#
_cell.length_a   1.000
_cell.length_b   1.000
_cell.length_c   1.000
_cell.angle_alpha   90.00
_cell.angle_beta   90.00
_cell.angle_gamma   90.00
#
_symmetry.space_group_name_H-M   'P 1'
#
loop_
_entity.id
_entity.type
_entity.pdbx_description
1 polymer ?
#
loop_
_entity_poly.entity_id
_entity_poly.type
_entity_poly.pdbx_seq_one_letter_code
_entity_poly.pdbx_strand_id
1 'polypeptide(L)'
;MGLLTTCLPICPVPTLPVFSVLLGVLNGSVIVNHSVLLNEYLGLEKLPLAVGFSTCIVGMSAFIRPIIIGLFRDRHESYDYLFIFVGLLQVSITVIWFAGTLGLLIKQRWFVNKIVE
;
A
#
# COMPACT_ATOMS: atom_id res chain seq x y z
N MET A 1 -7.56 -0.57 -1.91
CA MET A 1 -6.65 -1.73 -1.95
C MET A 1 -6.91 -2.72 -0.82
N GLY A 2 -6.67 -2.37 0.44
CA GLY A 2 -6.80 -3.31 1.57
C GLY A 2 -8.18 -3.98 1.70
N LEU A 3 -9.26 -3.20 1.57
CA LEU A 3 -10.63 -3.73 1.60
C LEU A 3 -10.94 -4.67 0.41
N LEU A 4 -10.42 -4.37 -0.78
CA LEU A 4 -10.61 -5.22 -1.96
C LEU A 4 -9.89 -6.56 -1.78
N THR A 5 -8.71 -6.54 -1.15
CA THR A 5 -7.96 -7.77 -0.85
C THR A 5 -8.58 -8.62 0.25
N THR A 6 -9.30 -8.04 1.22
CA THR A 6 -10.05 -8.81 2.22
C THR A 6 -11.33 -9.44 1.66
N CYS A 7 -11.92 -8.86 0.61
CA CYS A 7 -13.14 -9.36 -0.02
C CYS A 7 -12.91 -10.45 -1.07
N LEU A 8 -11.67 -10.62 -1.54
CA LEU A 8 -11.26 -11.64 -2.51
C LEU A 8 -11.70 -13.09 -2.16
N PRO A 9 -11.55 -13.59 -0.92
CA PRO A 9 -11.95 -14.97 -0.58
C PRO A 9 -13.46 -15.22 -0.60
N ILE A 10 -14.27 -14.17 -0.53
CA ILE A 10 -15.74 -14.27 -0.48
C ILE A 10 -16.34 -14.28 -1.90
N CYS A 11 -15.54 -13.90 -2.91
CA CYS A 11 -16.03 -13.65 -4.26
C CYS A 11 -16.10 -14.93 -5.12
N PRO A 12 -17.18 -15.11 -5.90
CA PRO A 12 -17.29 -16.23 -6.83
C PRO A 12 -16.33 -16.07 -8.03
N VAL A 13 -15.93 -17.20 -8.64
CA VAL A 13 -14.93 -17.23 -9.72
C VAL A 13 -15.13 -16.26 -10.90
N PRO A 14 -16.35 -15.94 -11.39
CA PRO A 14 -16.50 -15.01 -12.52
C PRO A 14 -16.18 -13.54 -12.18
N THR A 15 -16.16 -13.14 -10.90
CA THR A 15 -15.89 -11.75 -10.51
C THR A 15 -14.40 -11.47 -10.28
N LEU A 16 -13.58 -12.51 -10.09
CA LEU A 16 -12.12 -12.41 -9.92
C LEU A 16 -11.39 -11.55 -10.97
N PRO A 17 -11.68 -11.63 -12.28
CA PRO A 17 -11.01 -10.77 -13.26
C PRO A 17 -11.30 -9.28 -13.03
N VAL A 18 -12.53 -8.92 -12.64
CA VAL A 18 -12.92 -7.55 -12.34
C VAL A 18 -12.13 -7.01 -11.14
N PHE A 19 -12.03 -7.81 -10.07
CA PHE A 19 -11.22 -7.47 -8.91
C PHE A 19 -9.73 -7.37 -9.25
N SER A 20 -9.21 -8.26 -10.11
CA SER A 20 -7.82 -8.22 -10.56
C SER A 20 -7.49 -6.93 -11.31
N VAL A 21 -8.38 -6.50 -12.21
CA VAL A 21 -8.23 -5.22 -12.94
C VAL A 21 -8.25 -4.04 -11.96
N LEU A 22 -9.20 -4.00 -11.02
CA LEU A 22 -9.27 -2.93 -10.02
C LEU A 22 -8.02 -2.86 -9.14
N LEU A 23 -7.52 -4.02 -8.68
CA LEU A 23 -6.27 -4.10 -7.94
C LEU A 23 -5.09 -3.63 -8.81
N GLY A 24 -5.02 -4.03 -10.07
CA GLY A 24 -3.99 -3.59 -11.01
C GLY A 24 -3.95 -2.07 -11.17
N VAL A 25 -5.10 -1.44 -11.43
CA VAL A 25 -5.22 0.02 -11.60
C VAL A 25 -4.80 0.77 -10.33
N LEU A 26 -5.30 0.34 -9.18
CA LEU A 26 -4.94 0.96 -7.91
C LEU A 26 -3.46 0.79 -7.58
N ASN A 27 -2.85 -0.35 -7.95
CA ASN A 27 -1.45 -0.63 -7.64
C ASN A 27 -0.53 0.19 -8.55
N GLY A 28 -0.88 0.28 -9.84
CA GLY A 28 -0.19 1.14 -10.79
C GLY A 28 -0.19 2.60 -10.34
N SER A 29 -1.33 3.10 -9.83
CA SER A 29 -1.43 4.45 -9.29
C SER A 29 -0.47 4.68 -8.11
N VAL A 30 -0.38 3.73 -7.18
CA VAL A 30 0.56 3.82 -6.04
C VAL A 30 2.01 3.84 -6.50
N ILE A 31 2.39 2.98 -7.45
CA ILE A 31 3.77 2.91 -7.96
C ILE A 31 4.19 4.23 -8.60
N VAL A 32 3.33 4.84 -9.41
CA VAL A 32 3.61 6.14 -10.06
C VAL A 32 3.71 7.26 -9.02
N ASN A 33 2.80 7.29 -8.06
CA ASN A 33 2.81 8.32 -7.01
C ASN A 33 4.01 8.20 -6.07
N HIS A 34 4.54 6.98 -5.87
CA HIS A 34 5.69 6.75 -4.99
C HIS A 34 6.93 7.53 -5.43
N SER A 35 7.25 7.55 -6.73
CA SER A 35 8.39 8.31 -7.24
C SER A 35 8.19 9.82 -7.15
N VAL A 36 6.96 10.30 -7.36
CA VAL A 36 6.63 11.73 -7.26
C VAL A 36 6.78 12.21 -5.82
N LEU A 37 6.22 11.47 -4.85
CA LEU A 37 6.32 11.80 -3.43
C LEU A 37 7.76 11.78 -2.94
N LEU A 38 8.55 10.76 -3.31
CA LEU A 38 9.97 10.72 -2.94
C LEU A 38 10.73 11.92 -3.48
N ASN A 39 10.42 12.37 -4.69
CA ASN A 39 11.03 13.55 -5.27
C ASN A 39 10.67 14.84 -4.52
N GLU A 40 9.40 14.99 -4.09
CA GLU A 40 8.97 16.16 -3.30
C GLU A 40 9.63 16.21 -1.91
N TYR A 41 9.83 15.05 -1.26
CA TYR A 41 10.41 15.02 0.10
C TYR A 41 11.94 15.13 0.13
N LEU A 42 12.64 14.55 -0.85
CA LEU A 42 14.10 14.38 -0.81
C LEU A 42 14.83 15.22 -1.87
N GLY A 43 14.10 15.77 -2.84
CA GLY A 43 14.65 16.42 -4.02
C GLY A 43 15.27 15.44 -5.02
N LEU A 44 15.56 15.95 -6.22
CA LEU A 44 16.06 15.14 -7.35
C LEU A 44 17.41 14.47 -7.08
N GLU A 45 18.27 15.07 -6.25
CA GLU A 45 19.65 14.61 -6.04
C GLU A 45 19.73 13.29 -5.25
N LYS A 46 18.82 13.07 -4.28
CA LYS A 46 18.80 11.87 -3.44
C LYS A 46 17.77 10.83 -3.90
N LEU A 47 16.96 11.15 -4.91
CA LEU A 47 15.93 10.28 -5.46
C LEU A 47 16.43 8.88 -5.89
N PRO A 48 17.51 8.73 -6.70
CA PRO A 48 17.95 7.40 -7.12
C PRO A 48 18.43 6.53 -5.97
N LEU A 49 19.07 7.12 -4.95
CA LEU A 49 19.49 6.41 -3.74
C LEU A 49 18.28 5.95 -2.92
N ALA A 50 17.28 6.82 -2.74
CA ALA A 50 16.07 6.50 -1.98
C ALA A 50 15.21 5.43 -2.66
N VAL A 51 15.03 5.53 -3.98
CA VAL A 51 14.33 4.51 -4.77
C VAL A 51 15.10 3.19 -4.72
N GLY A 52 16.42 3.20 -4.91
CA GLY A 52 17.27 2.01 -4.80
C GLY A 52 17.14 1.33 -3.44
N PHE A 53 17.19 2.11 -2.34
CA PHE A 53 17.02 1.58 -1.00
C PHE A 53 15.61 1.02 -0.75
N SER A 54 14.57 1.74 -1.19
CA SER A 54 13.17 1.27 -1.13
C SER A 54 13.00 -0.07 -1.84
N THR A 55 13.53 -0.19 -3.07
CA THR A 55 13.47 -1.44 -3.84
C THR A 55 14.29 -2.57 -3.21
N CYS A 56 15.40 -2.27 -2.55
CA CYS A 56 16.18 -3.26 -1.80
C CYS A 56 15.37 -3.85 -0.63
N ILE A 57 14.73 -3.00 0.17
CA ILE A 57 13.84 -3.47 1.25
C ILE A 57 12.67 -4.28 0.69
N VAL A 58 12.05 -3.82 -0.40
CA VAL A 58 10.99 -4.58 -1.07
C VAL A 58 11.50 -5.94 -1.54
N GLY A 59 12.68 -6.02 -2.12
CA GLY A 59 13.33 -7.28 -2.53
C GLY A 59 13.58 -8.21 -1.34
N MET A 60 14.11 -7.69 -0.23
CA MET A 60 14.29 -8.46 1.01
C MET A 60 12.95 -8.99 1.53
N SER A 61 11.90 -8.15 1.53
CA SER A 61 10.56 -8.57 1.92
C SER A 61 9.99 -9.65 1.00
N ALA A 62 10.37 -9.65 -0.28
CA ALA A 62 9.88 -10.63 -1.26
C ALA A 62 10.36 -12.05 -0.95
N PHE A 63 11.52 -12.23 -0.29
CA PHE A 63 11.97 -13.55 0.17
C PHE A 63 11.14 -14.08 1.35
N ILE A 64 10.56 -13.19 2.16
CA ILE A 64 9.70 -13.57 3.30
C ILE A 64 8.32 -14.02 2.81
N ARG A 65 7.81 -13.42 1.73
CA ARG A 65 6.48 -13.72 1.15
C ARG A 65 6.24 -15.22 0.89
N PRO A 66 7.10 -15.97 0.17
CA PRO A 66 6.87 -17.39 -0.10
C PRO A 66 6.88 -18.25 1.17
N ILE A 67 7.67 -17.87 2.19
CA ILE A 67 7.70 -18.57 3.49
C ILE A 67 6.35 -18.44 4.19
N ILE A 68 5.80 -17.21 4.24
CA ILE A 68 4.48 -16.96 4.84
C ILE A 68 3.39 -17.71 4.05
N ILE A 69 3.42 -17.65 2.72
CA ILE A 69 2.46 -18.33 1.85
C ILE A 69 2.51 -19.85 2.06
N GLY A 70 3.71 -20.42 2.20
CA GLY A 70 3.92 -21.85 2.49
C GLY A 70 3.35 -22.25 3.84
N LEU A 71 3.63 -21.49 4.91
CA LEU A 71 3.10 -21.77 6.24
C LEU A 71 1.57 -21.80 6.29
N PHE A 72 0.90 -20.86 5.60
CA PHE A 72 -0.56 -20.83 5.53
C PHE A 72 -1.13 -21.98 4.69
N ARG A 73 -0.48 -22.32 3.56
CA ARG A 73 -0.84 -23.47 2.73
C ARG A 73 -0.76 -24.78 3.53
N ASP A 74 0.34 -25.00 4.23
CA ASP A 74 0.65 -26.27 4.87
C ASP A 74 -0.14 -26.52 6.16
N ARG A 75 -0.64 -25.46 6.81
CA ARG A 75 -1.37 -25.53 8.09
C ARG A 75 -2.89 -25.50 7.94
N HIS A 76 -3.40 -24.75 6.95
CA HIS A 76 -4.84 -24.44 6.86
C HIS A 76 -5.50 -24.91 5.56
N GLU A 77 -4.74 -25.45 4.59
CA GLU A 77 -5.17 -25.89 3.25
C GLU A 77 -5.89 -24.82 2.39
N SER A 78 -6.34 -23.71 2.98
CA SER A 78 -7.00 -22.57 2.34
C SER A 78 -6.18 -21.28 2.50
N TYR A 79 -6.25 -20.44 1.48
CA TYR A 79 -5.61 -19.12 1.41
C TYR A 79 -6.47 -17.98 1.95
N ASP A 80 -7.70 -18.25 2.37
CA ASP A 80 -8.66 -17.20 2.73
C ASP A 80 -8.15 -16.32 3.87
N TYR A 81 -7.57 -16.93 4.90
CA TYR A 81 -6.99 -16.22 6.04
C TYR A 81 -5.76 -15.39 5.66
N LEU A 82 -4.99 -15.83 4.65
CA LEU A 82 -3.84 -15.08 4.15
C LEU A 82 -4.30 -13.77 3.50
N PHE A 83 -5.35 -13.83 2.66
CA PHE A 83 -5.91 -12.64 2.02
C PHE A 83 -6.52 -11.66 3.03
N ILE A 84 -7.21 -12.17 4.06
CA ILE A 84 -7.73 -11.34 5.15
C ILE A 84 -6.58 -10.68 5.92
N PHE A 85 -5.54 -11.44 6.28
CA PHE A 85 -4.39 -10.93 7.02
C PHE A 85 -3.64 -9.83 6.26
N VAL A 86 -3.32 -10.07 4.98
CA VAL A 86 -2.64 -9.08 4.13
C VAL A 86 -3.53 -7.85 3.90
N GLY A 87 -4.83 -8.05 3.71
CA GLY A 87 -5.77 -6.95 3.56
C GLY A 87 -5.89 -6.08 4.80
N LEU A 88 -5.90 -6.67 6.01
CA LEU A 88 -5.86 -5.94 7.27
C LEU A 88 -4.57 -5.12 7.43
N LEU A 89 -3.41 -5.69 7.13
CA LEU A 89 -2.14 -4.95 7.16
C LEU A 89 -2.20 -3.74 6.21
N GLN A 90 -2.74 -3.92 5.01
CA GLN A 90 -2.88 -2.85 4.03
C GLN A 90 -3.85 -1.75 4.51
N VAL A 91 -4.94 -2.12 5.20
CA VAL A 91 -5.87 -1.16 5.83
C VAL A 91 -5.14 -0.36 6.91
N SER A 92 -4.39 -1.01 7.80
CA SER A 92 -3.62 -0.34 8.84
C SER A 92 -2.63 0.69 8.27
N ILE A 93 -1.91 0.33 7.20
CA ILE A 93 -1.02 1.27 6.49
C ILE A 93 -1.81 2.45 5.92
N THR A 94 -2.99 2.19 5.33
CA THR A 94 -3.84 3.25 4.78
C THR A 94 -4.30 4.22 5.87
N VAL A 95 -4.66 3.71 7.06
CA VAL A 95 -5.05 4.54 8.21
C VAL A 95 -3.90 5.44 8.68
N ILE A 96 -2.68 4.90 8.75
CA ILE A 96 -1.48 5.67 9.14
C ILE A 96 -1.24 6.82 8.15
N TRP A 97 -1.27 6.54 6.84
CA TRP A 97 -1.09 7.56 5.82
C TRP A 97 -2.21 8.61 5.84
N PHE A 98 -3.46 8.17 6.00
CA PHE A 98 -4.60 9.07 6.08
C PHE A 98 -4.49 10.03 7.27
N ALA A 99 -4.09 9.53 8.44
CA ALA A 99 -3.86 10.36 9.63
C ALA A 99 -2.74 11.39 9.38
N GLY A 100 -1.64 10.99 8.73
CA GLY A 100 -0.55 11.89 8.36
C GLY A 100 -0.99 13.00 7.40
N THR A 101 -1.71 12.65 6.33
CA THR A 101 -2.25 13.62 5.37
C THR A 101 -3.25 14.58 6.03
N LEU A 102 -4.12 14.08 6.90
CA LEU A 102 -5.07 14.92 7.64
C LEU A 102 -4.35 15.94 8.53
N GLY A 103 -3.27 15.54 9.20
CA GLY A 103 -2.42 16.45 9.98
C GLY A 103 -1.78 17.55 9.13
N LEU A 104 -1.31 17.22 7.91
CA LEU A 104 -0.76 18.20 6.98
C LEU A 104 -1.83 19.19 6.48
N LEU A 105 -3.03 18.72 6.16
CA LEU A 105 -4.15 19.56 5.73
C LEU A 105 -4.56 20.55 6.83
N ILE A 106 -4.62 20.10 8.08
CA ILE A 106 -4.94 20.96 9.23
C ILE A 106 -3.86 22.04 9.39
N LYS A 107 -2.58 21.66 9.31
CA LYS A 107 -1.44 22.60 9.41
C LYS A 107 -1.47 23.63 8.27
N GLN A 108 -1.74 23.20 7.04
CA GLN A 108 -1.82 24.08 5.88
C GLN A 108 -2.98 25.07 6.02
N ARG A 109 -4.16 24.60 6.45
CA ARG A 109 -5.33 25.45 6.69
C ARG A 109 -5.07 26.50 7.77
N TRP A 110 -4.38 26.11 8.85
CA TRP A 110 -4.01 27.04 9.92
C TRP A 110 -3.02 28.10 9.43
N PHE A 111 -2.02 27.72 8.64
CA PHE A 111 -1.05 28.65 8.05
C PHE A 111 -1.70 29.65 7.09
N VAL A 112 -2.63 29.18 6.25
CA VAL A 112 -3.39 30.05 5.32
C VAL A 112 -4.24 31.07 6.10
N ASN A 113 -4.95 30.64 7.15
CA ASN A 113 -5.75 31.57 7.96
C ASN A 113 -4.90 32.66 8.61
N LYS A 114 -3.69 32.32 9.07
CA LYS A 114 -2.75 33.28 9.68
C LYS A 114 -2.20 34.35 8.70
N ILE A 115 -2.23 34.11 7.40
CA ILE A 115 -1.78 35.09 6.38
C ILE A 115 -2.91 36.06 6.01
N VAL A 116 -4.17 35.65 6.21
CA VAL A 116 -5.35 36.42 5.83
C VAL A 116 -5.80 37.38 6.93
N GLU A 117 -5.42 37.12 8.20
CA GLU A 117 -5.59 38.01 9.36
C GLU A 117 -4.41 38.98 9.53
#